data_AF-A0A2H0BCS9-F1
#
_entry.id   AF-A0A2H0BCS9-F1
#
_cell.length_a   1.000
_cell.length_b   1.000
_cell.length_c   1.000
_cell.angle_alpha   90.00
_cell.angle_beta   90.00
_cell.angle_gamma   90.00
#
_symmetry.space_group_name_H-M   'P 1'
#
loop_
_entity.id
_entity.type
_entity.pdbx_description
1 polymer ?
#
loop_
_entity_poly.entity_id
_entity_poly.type
_entity_poly.pdbx_seq_one_letter_code
_entity_poly.pdbx_strand_id
1 'polypeptide(L)'
;MDTLFGKEFRYVNGNLMKENSDNLLDQYFTNRELAKSLYQKTYDFIIKYETNIDDYIWIEPCVGEGCFFDLLPENKKLGVDISPLRNDIIKSDYLKFNLPNKKLIVIGNPPFGHRGVMALNFINHSQKAEYVCFILPMFFESKGKGSIKYRVRGFNLIYSEILPKNSFYVPTTQKTVDVKCVFQIWSKNHKHENEEFSWYNNRHKEPFGDILKVYTVSLAKKRECGKKWIFDRKADFYISSTFHNKISIVYSFDEVKYKSGVAIVFTTENETIKNTVKQILETTEWKKYASLATNSCYHIGKSNIFQVLQDNADIFTNQKQQILC
;
A
#
# COMPACT_ATOMS: atom_id res chain seq x y z
N MET A 1 2.71 28.68 -18.08
CA MET A 1 3.56 28.15 -17.00
C MET A 1 3.75 26.68 -17.29
N ASP A 2 4.93 26.31 -17.78
CA ASP A 2 5.26 24.91 -18.01
C ASP A 2 5.49 24.25 -16.66
N THR A 3 4.60 23.32 -16.29
CA THR A 3 4.88 22.42 -15.16
C THR A 3 6.04 21.50 -15.55
N LEU A 4 6.86 21.07 -14.59
CA LEU A 4 8.07 20.27 -14.83
C LEU A 4 7.83 18.97 -15.64
N PHE A 5 6.57 18.53 -15.74
CA PHE A 5 6.15 17.32 -16.46
C PHE A 5 5.26 17.61 -17.68
N GLY A 6 4.99 18.87 -18.02
CA GLY A 6 4.09 19.27 -19.12
C GLY A 6 2.67 18.70 -18.99
N LYS A 7 2.26 18.31 -17.78
CA LYS A 7 0.98 17.65 -17.50
C LYS A 7 0.44 18.14 -16.16
N GLU A 8 -0.82 18.56 -16.15
CA GLU A 8 -1.53 18.88 -14.92
C GLU A 8 -1.93 17.58 -14.20
N PHE A 9 -1.35 17.34 -13.03
CA PHE A 9 -1.82 16.25 -12.18
C PHE A 9 -3.04 16.70 -11.39
N ARG A 10 -4.11 15.89 -11.42
CA ARG A 10 -5.36 16.13 -10.69
C ARG A 10 -5.59 15.06 -9.64
N TYR A 11 -6.13 15.48 -8.51
CA TYR A 11 -6.68 14.61 -7.49
C TYR A 11 -7.86 13.79 -8.04
N VAL A 12 -8.23 12.72 -7.33
CA VAL A 12 -9.39 11.87 -7.67
C VAL A 12 -10.71 12.65 -7.67
N ASN A 13 -10.76 13.80 -6.99
CA ASN A 13 -11.91 14.72 -6.98
C ASN A 13 -11.81 15.83 -8.05
N GLY A 14 -10.87 15.75 -8.99
CA GLY A 14 -10.71 16.69 -10.12
C GLY A 14 -9.89 17.94 -9.84
N ASN A 15 -9.60 18.24 -8.57
CA ASN A 15 -8.80 19.40 -8.17
C ASN A 15 -7.34 19.25 -8.62
N LEU A 16 -6.64 20.35 -8.91
CA LEU A 16 -5.22 20.36 -9.25
C LEU A 16 -4.36 19.95 -8.05
N MET A 17 -3.37 19.09 -8.28
CA MET A 17 -2.39 18.71 -7.27
C MET A 17 -1.46 19.88 -6.95
N LYS A 18 -1.21 20.12 -5.67
CA LYS A 18 -0.18 21.06 -5.23
C LYS A 18 1.22 20.54 -5.56
N GLU A 19 2.05 21.36 -6.16
CA GLU A 19 3.47 21.12 -6.35
C GLU A 19 4.25 21.40 -5.06
N ASN A 20 5.32 20.65 -4.83
CA ASN A 20 6.24 20.91 -3.72
C ASN A 20 7.33 21.88 -4.21
N SER A 21 7.16 23.18 -3.94
CA SER A 21 8.11 24.21 -4.39
C SER A 21 9.54 23.98 -3.89
N ASP A 22 9.69 23.37 -2.71
CA ASP A 22 10.97 23.21 -2.03
C ASP A 22 11.72 21.94 -2.49
N ASN A 23 11.03 21.02 -3.17
CA ASN A 23 11.60 19.83 -3.78
C ASN A 23 10.75 19.38 -4.98
N LEU A 24 10.82 20.17 -6.06
CA LEU A 24 10.01 20.02 -7.28
C LEU A 24 10.13 18.64 -7.94
N LEU A 25 11.28 17.98 -7.78
CA LEU A 25 11.57 16.66 -8.35
C LEU A 25 11.42 15.50 -7.36
N ASP A 26 11.02 15.76 -6.11
CA ASP A 26 10.91 14.74 -5.06
C ASP A 26 12.23 13.98 -4.84
N GLN A 27 13.37 14.68 -4.93
CA GLN A 27 14.72 14.09 -4.85
C GLN A 27 15.05 13.64 -3.41
N TYR A 28 14.79 12.37 -3.14
CA TYR A 28 15.29 11.64 -1.98
C TYR A 28 16.06 10.43 -2.48
N PHE A 29 17.37 10.44 -2.29
CA PHE A 29 18.24 9.40 -2.83
C PHE A 29 18.28 8.20 -1.90
N THR A 30 18.23 7.02 -2.50
CA THR A 30 18.26 5.74 -1.79
C THR A 30 19.67 5.44 -1.32
N ASN A 31 19.81 5.01 -0.06
CA ASN A 31 21.09 4.57 0.46
C ASN A 31 21.64 3.37 -0.37
N ARG A 32 22.92 3.38 -0.73
CA ARG A 32 23.55 2.33 -1.57
C ARG A 32 23.51 0.94 -0.93
N GLU A 33 23.70 0.81 0.38
CA GLU A 33 23.60 -0.48 1.07
C GLU A 33 22.17 -1.03 1.05
N LEU A 34 21.18 -0.14 1.19
CA LEU A 34 19.79 -0.52 1.03
C LEU A 34 19.51 -0.99 -0.41
N ALA A 35 19.93 -0.22 -1.41
CA ALA A 35 19.77 -0.60 -2.82
C ALA A 35 20.39 -1.97 -3.12
N LYS A 36 21.60 -2.24 -2.60
CA LYS A 36 22.26 -3.54 -2.69
C LYS A 36 21.45 -4.67 -2.06
N SER A 37 20.93 -4.46 -0.86
CA SER A 37 20.07 -5.45 -0.20
C SER A 37 18.78 -5.73 -0.99
N LEU A 38 18.12 -4.68 -1.49
CA LEU A 38 16.88 -4.81 -2.27
C LEU A 38 17.11 -5.45 -3.65
N TYR A 39 18.23 -5.15 -4.30
CA TYR A 39 18.64 -5.82 -5.53
C TYR A 39 18.86 -7.32 -5.29
N GLN A 40 19.63 -7.69 -4.26
CA GLN A 40 19.86 -9.10 -3.93
C GLN A 40 18.55 -9.83 -3.63
N LYS A 41 17.66 -9.23 -2.82
CA LYS A 41 16.34 -9.79 -2.56
C LYS A 41 15.51 -9.96 -3.82
N THR A 42 15.55 -8.97 -4.72
CA THR A 42 14.84 -9.05 -6.01
C THR A 42 15.36 -10.22 -6.83
N TYR A 43 16.68 -10.36 -6.93
CA TYR A 43 17.33 -11.48 -7.61
C TYR A 43 16.88 -12.82 -7.01
N ASP A 44 17.09 -13.01 -5.71
CA ASP A 44 16.76 -14.25 -4.98
C ASP A 44 15.27 -14.59 -5.05
N PHE A 45 14.41 -13.58 -5.14
CA PHE A 45 12.98 -13.77 -5.23
C PHE A 45 12.55 -14.19 -6.64
N ILE A 46 13.07 -13.54 -7.69
CA ILE A 46 12.70 -13.82 -9.08
C ILE A 46 13.20 -15.19 -9.55
N ILE A 47 14.42 -15.61 -9.15
CA ILE A 47 14.96 -16.93 -9.53
C ILE A 47 14.15 -18.13 -9.01
N LYS A 48 13.23 -17.91 -8.06
CA LYS A 48 12.29 -18.95 -7.60
C LYS A 48 11.19 -19.23 -8.64
N TYR A 49 10.90 -18.24 -9.48
CA TYR A 49 9.83 -18.28 -10.48
C TYR A 49 10.37 -18.43 -11.91
N GLU A 50 11.60 -17.99 -12.15
CA GLU A 50 12.19 -17.91 -13.50
C GLU A 50 13.43 -18.80 -13.62
N THR A 51 13.49 -19.59 -14.69
CA THR A 51 14.59 -20.54 -14.93
C THR A 51 15.92 -19.84 -15.26
N ASN A 52 15.87 -18.69 -15.95
CA ASN A 52 17.07 -17.93 -16.31
C ASN A 52 16.81 -16.42 -16.23
N ILE A 53 17.40 -15.78 -15.22
CA ILE A 53 17.27 -14.33 -15.00
C ILE A 53 18.14 -13.51 -15.97
N ASP A 54 19.15 -14.11 -16.60
CA ASP A 54 20.04 -13.43 -17.56
C ASP A 54 19.37 -13.15 -18.93
N ASP A 55 18.21 -13.75 -19.16
CA ASP A 55 17.36 -13.45 -20.31
C ASP A 55 16.77 -12.03 -20.23
N TYR A 56 16.69 -11.47 -19.03
CA TYR A 56 16.01 -10.21 -18.77
C TYR A 56 16.90 -9.01 -19.04
N ILE A 57 16.29 -7.91 -19.52
CA ILE A 57 16.88 -6.58 -19.51
C ILE A 57 16.37 -5.84 -18.28
N TRP A 58 17.29 -5.38 -17.47
CA TRP A 58 17.00 -4.57 -16.30
C TRP A 58 16.82 -3.11 -16.69
N ILE A 59 15.84 -2.43 -16.11
CA ILE A 59 15.58 -1.01 -16.33
C ILE A 59 15.50 -0.30 -14.98
N GLU A 60 16.33 0.73 -14.78
CA GLU A 60 16.15 1.69 -13.69
C GLU A 60 15.54 2.99 -14.24
N PRO A 61 14.28 3.32 -13.90
CA PRO A 61 13.73 4.64 -14.14
C PRO A 61 14.12 5.61 -13.02
N CYS A 62 14.27 6.89 -13.35
CA CYS A 62 14.65 7.95 -12.40
C CYS A 62 15.95 7.61 -11.65
N VAL A 63 16.98 7.26 -12.42
CA VAL A 63 18.27 6.74 -11.98
C VAL A 63 18.92 7.58 -10.87
N GLY A 64 18.83 8.91 -10.93
CA GLY A 64 19.53 9.79 -10.00
C GLY A 64 21.05 9.51 -10.00
N GLU A 65 21.59 9.10 -8.85
CA GLU A 65 23.01 8.74 -8.67
C GLU A 65 23.37 7.31 -9.13
N GLY A 66 22.39 6.50 -9.53
CA GLY A 66 22.60 5.14 -10.06
C GLY A 66 22.82 4.08 -8.99
N CYS A 67 22.21 4.23 -7.80
CA CYS A 67 22.39 3.29 -6.70
C CYS A 67 21.91 1.86 -7.02
N PHE A 68 20.86 1.70 -7.84
CA PHE A 68 20.50 0.39 -8.40
C PHE A 68 21.23 0.12 -9.71
N PHE A 69 21.36 1.11 -10.61
CA PHE A 69 21.96 0.96 -11.94
C PHE A 69 23.39 0.40 -11.90
N ASP A 70 24.18 0.82 -10.91
CA ASP A 70 25.55 0.35 -10.70
C ASP A 70 25.61 -1.14 -10.30
N LEU A 71 24.50 -1.72 -9.82
CA LEU A 71 24.37 -3.12 -9.43
C LEU A 71 23.84 -4.01 -10.56
N LEU A 72 23.23 -3.41 -11.59
CA LEU A 72 22.61 -4.16 -12.69
C LEU A 72 23.66 -4.75 -13.64
N PRO A 73 23.37 -5.87 -14.32
CA PRO A 73 24.33 -6.49 -15.23
C PRO A 73 24.67 -5.56 -16.42
N GLU A 74 25.97 -5.29 -16.64
CA GLU A 74 26.47 -4.24 -17.56
C GLU A 74 25.89 -4.30 -18.98
N ASN A 75 25.74 -5.51 -19.54
CA ASN A 75 25.26 -5.69 -20.92
C ASN A 75 23.75 -5.93 -21.01
N LYS A 76 23.02 -5.81 -19.89
CA LYS A 76 21.59 -6.09 -19.77
C LYS A 76 20.88 -5.03 -18.94
N LYS A 77 21.33 -3.77 -19.02
CA LYS A 77 20.72 -2.67 -18.26
C LYS A 77 20.40 -1.46 -19.13
N LEU A 78 19.35 -0.74 -18.76
CA LEU A 78 19.00 0.57 -19.30
C LEU A 78 18.67 1.50 -18.13
N GLY A 79 19.30 2.66 -18.11
CA GLY A 79 18.98 3.73 -17.17
C GLY A 79 18.24 4.83 -17.90
N VAL A 80 17.12 5.29 -17.35
CA VAL A 80 16.31 6.37 -17.92
C VAL A 80 16.08 7.44 -16.87
N ASP A 81 16.47 8.68 -17.16
CA ASP A 81 16.28 9.81 -16.26
C ASP A 81 15.91 11.07 -17.04
N ILE A 82 15.03 11.91 -16.48
CA ILE A 82 14.62 13.18 -17.12
C ILE A 82 15.73 14.23 -17.06
N SER A 83 16.59 14.14 -16.03
CA SER A 83 17.73 15.02 -15.78
C SER A 83 18.92 14.19 -15.27
N PRO A 84 19.53 13.37 -16.14
CA PRO A 84 20.59 12.44 -15.74
C PRO A 84 21.82 13.16 -15.18
N LEU A 85 22.44 12.55 -14.16
CA LEU A 85 23.68 13.02 -13.54
C LEU A 85 24.95 12.41 -14.16
N ARG A 86 24.77 11.57 -15.19
CA ARG A 86 25.83 10.78 -15.83
C ARG A 86 25.48 10.48 -17.30
N ASN A 87 26.49 10.33 -18.14
CA ASN A 87 26.35 10.33 -19.61
C ASN A 87 25.88 8.98 -20.20
N ASP A 88 26.03 7.90 -19.46
CA ASP A 88 25.60 6.53 -19.77
C ASP A 88 24.08 6.31 -19.55
N ILE A 89 23.35 7.36 -19.15
CA ILE A 89 21.92 7.31 -18.87
C ILE A 89 21.12 8.02 -19.95
N ILE A 90 20.04 7.36 -20.38
CA ILE A 90 19.15 7.89 -21.42
C ILE A 90 18.37 9.07 -20.84
N LYS A 91 18.63 10.27 -21.38
CA LYS A 91 17.88 11.49 -21.03
C LYS A 91 16.46 11.43 -21.63
N SER A 92 15.47 11.03 -20.86
CA SER A 92 14.08 10.94 -21.28
C SER A 92 13.11 10.99 -20.09
N ASP A 93 11.91 11.50 -20.32
CA ASP A 93 10.76 11.26 -19.45
C ASP A 93 10.40 9.76 -19.52
N TYR A 94 10.56 9.03 -18.41
CA TYR A 94 10.27 7.59 -18.38
C TYR A 94 8.82 7.28 -18.73
N LEU A 95 7.85 8.13 -18.35
CA LEU A 95 6.43 7.92 -18.67
C LEU A 95 6.13 8.10 -20.18
N LYS A 96 7.09 8.57 -20.96
CA LYS A 96 7.04 8.64 -22.44
C LYS A 96 8.05 7.72 -23.11
N PHE A 97 8.95 7.12 -22.34
CA PHE A 97 9.98 6.22 -22.84
C PHE A 97 9.34 4.94 -23.39
N ASN A 98 9.68 4.58 -24.63
CA ASN A 98 9.14 3.38 -25.24
C ASN A 98 9.92 2.15 -24.75
N LEU A 99 9.26 1.33 -23.93
CA LEU A 99 9.87 0.12 -23.38
C LEU A 99 10.21 -0.89 -24.50
N PRO A 100 11.40 -1.50 -24.46
CA PRO A 100 11.83 -2.47 -25.46
C PRO A 100 10.93 -3.71 -25.44
N ASN A 101 10.79 -4.35 -26.61
CA ASN A 101 10.01 -5.59 -26.73
C ASN A 101 10.89 -6.80 -26.39
N LYS A 102 11.24 -6.93 -25.11
CA LYS A 102 12.10 -7.98 -24.52
C LYS A 102 11.53 -8.37 -23.16
N LYS A 103 12.05 -9.42 -22.53
CA LYS A 103 11.78 -9.72 -21.12
C LYS A 103 12.44 -8.65 -20.26
N LEU A 104 11.68 -7.96 -19.40
CA LEU A 104 12.14 -6.83 -18.59
C LEU A 104 11.92 -7.06 -17.10
N ILE A 105 12.90 -6.59 -16.32
CA ILE A 105 12.76 -6.34 -14.89
C ILE A 105 12.96 -4.85 -14.67
N VAL A 106 11.97 -4.17 -14.10
CA VAL A 106 12.10 -2.74 -13.75
C VAL A 106 12.35 -2.64 -12.26
N ILE A 107 13.41 -1.97 -11.84
CA ILE A 107 13.76 -1.79 -10.42
C ILE A 107 14.16 -0.35 -10.15
N GLY A 108 13.81 0.19 -8.98
CA GLY A 108 14.27 1.52 -8.58
C GLY A 108 13.41 2.20 -7.52
N ASN A 109 13.60 3.52 -7.41
CA ASN A 109 12.87 4.40 -6.51
C ASN A 109 12.23 5.55 -7.31
N PRO A 110 11.05 5.34 -7.93
CA PRO A 110 10.40 6.38 -8.71
C PRO A 110 9.92 7.52 -7.80
N PRO A 111 9.77 8.75 -8.32
CA PRO A 111 9.17 9.85 -7.57
C PRO A 111 7.76 9.45 -7.11
N PHE A 112 7.41 9.75 -5.85
CA PHE A 112 6.16 9.28 -5.28
C PHE A 112 4.97 10.11 -5.75
N GLY A 113 5.18 11.42 -5.82
CA GLY A 113 4.11 12.38 -6.06
C GLY A 113 3.03 12.33 -4.97
N HIS A 114 2.03 13.20 -5.09
CA HIS A 114 1.04 13.31 -4.03
C HIS A 114 0.21 12.02 -3.87
N ARG A 115 0.29 11.42 -2.67
CA ARG A 115 -0.36 10.13 -2.31
C ARG A 115 0.04 8.96 -3.23
N GLY A 116 1.25 8.97 -3.78
CA GLY A 116 1.78 7.85 -4.58
C GLY A 116 1.29 7.80 -6.02
N VAL A 117 0.59 8.83 -6.52
CA VAL A 117 0.01 8.83 -7.88
C VAL A 117 1.09 8.77 -8.95
N MET A 118 2.23 9.40 -8.73
CA MET A 118 3.34 9.34 -9.69
C MET A 118 3.91 7.93 -9.74
N ALA A 119 4.27 7.36 -8.59
CA ALA A 119 4.75 5.98 -8.50
C ALA A 119 3.77 4.96 -9.13
N LEU A 120 2.45 5.13 -8.96
CA LEU A 120 1.44 4.31 -9.65
C LEU A 120 1.55 4.41 -11.18
N ASN A 121 1.77 5.61 -11.71
CA ASN A 121 1.92 5.80 -13.16
C ASN A 121 3.20 5.12 -13.66
N PHE A 122 4.29 5.13 -12.89
CA PHE A 122 5.53 4.41 -13.23
C PHE A 122 5.31 2.90 -13.29
N ILE A 123 4.57 2.33 -12.32
CA ILE A 123 4.21 0.90 -12.35
C ILE A 123 3.38 0.59 -13.60
N ASN A 124 2.32 1.36 -13.84
CA ASN A 124 1.41 1.12 -14.97
C ASN A 124 2.06 1.34 -16.34
N HIS A 125 2.98 2.30 -16.45
CA HIS A 125 3.78 2.49 -17.67
C HIS A 125 4.66 1.28 -17.96
N SER A 126 5.14 0.62 -16.90
CA SER A 126 6.00 -0.57 -16.95
C SER A 126 5.28 -1.86 -17.35
N GLN A 127 4.03 -1.82 -17.84
CA GLN A 127 3.19 -2.98 -18.21
C GLN A 127 3.80 -4.01 -19.20
N LYS A 128 4.86 -3.63 -19.94
CA LYS A 128 5.60 -4.58 -20.80
C LYS A 128 6.53 -5.49 -20.00
N ALA A 129 6.94 -5.09 -18.80
CA ALA A 129 7.80 -5.86 -17.94
C ALA A 129 7.08 -7.04 -17.30
N GLU A 130 7.83 -8.10 -17.03
CA GLU A 130 7.40 -9.26 -16.26
C GLU A 130 7.41 -8.96 -14.77
N TYR A 131 8.33 -8.09 -14.33
CA TYR A 131 8.48 -7.66 -12.94
C TYR A 131 8.70 -6.16 -12.80
N VAL A 132 8.06 -5.58 -11.78
CA VAL A 132 8.26 -4.19 -11.34
C VAL A 132 8.55 -4.20 -9.84
N CYS A 133 9.76 -3.76 -9.48
CA CYS A 133 10.35 -3.87 -8.16
C CYS A 133 10.67 -2.47 -7.63
N PHE A 134 9.73 -1.84 -6.92
CA PHE A 134 9.87 -0.44 -6.54
C PHE A 134 9.86 -0.22 -5.04
N ILE A 135 10.66 0.77 -4.63
CA ILE A 135 10.43 1.52 -3.40
C ILE A 135 9.21 2.42 -3.63
N LEU A 136 8.22 2.31 -2.73
CA LEU A 136 6.93 2.97 -2.82
C LEU A 136 6.57 3.61 -1.48
N PRO A 137 5.73 4.67 -1.46
CA PRO A 137 5.27 5.24 -0.20
C PRO A 137 4.32 4.27 0.53
N MET A 138 4.23 4.37 1.86
CA MET A 138 3.36 3.50 2.70
C MET A 138 1.88 3.43 2.26
N PHE A 139 1.40 4.36 1.43
CA PHE A 139 0.07 4.26 0.83
C PHE A 139 -0.14 2.97 0.02
N PHE A 140 0.92 2.38 -0.55
CA PHE A 140 0.87 1.11 -1.26
C PHE A 140 0.71 -0.11 -0.33
N GLU A 141 0.89 0.07 0.98
CA GLU A 141 0.62 -0.96 1.99
C GLU A 141 -0.82 -0.89 2.52
N SER A 142 -1.55 0.19 2.21
CA SER A 142 -2.92 0.36 2.72
C SER A 142 -3.88 -0.71 2.18
N LYS A 143 -4.71 -1.26 3.06
CA LYS A 143 -5.74 -2.27 2.72
C LYS A 143 -7.14 -1.67 2.49
N GLY A 144 -7.29 -0.34 2.67
CA GLY A 144 -8.59 0.33 2.59
C GLY A 144 -9.17 0.38 1.17
N LYS A 145 -10.50 0.52 1.04
CA LYS A 145 -11.22 0.66 -0.25
C LYS A 145 -10.52 1.53 -1.29
N GLY A 146 -10.01 2.68 -0.86
CA GLY A 146 -9.38 3.68 -1.72
C GLY A 146 -7.88 3.51 -1.88
N SER A 147 -7.32 2.36 -1.49
CA SER A 147 -5.89 2.13 -1.59
C SER A 147 -5.41 2.25 -3.03
N ILE A 148 -4.28 2.93 -3.19
CA ILE A 148 -3.68 3.14 -4.49
C ILE A 148 -3.16 1.83 -5.11
N LYS A 149 -2.81 0.84 -4.28
CA LYS A 149 -2.34 -0.47 -4.73
C LYS A 149 -3.37 -1.18 -5.61
N TYR A 150 -4.67 -1.02 -5.32
CA TYR A 150 -5.75 -1.61 -6.13
C TYR A 150 -5.96 -0.94 -7.49
N ARG A 151 -5.21 0.13 -7.80
CA ARG A 151 -5.22 0.80 -9.11
C ARG A 151 -4.07 0.37 -10.01
N VAL A 152 -3.17 -0.49 -9.54
CA VAL A 152 -2.14 -1.12 -10.38
C VAL A 152 -2.82 -2.02 -11.40
N ARG A 153 -2.38 -1.96 -12.66
CA ARG A 153 -3.00 -2.66 -13.79
C ARG A 153 -2.02 -3.68 -14.36
N GLY A 154 -2.50 -4.89 -14.62
CA GLY A 154 -1.72 -5.93 -15.31
C GLY A 154 -0.64 -6.60 -14.47
N PHE A 155 -0.63 -6.38 -13.15
CA PHE A 155 0.33 -6.98 -12.22
C PHE A 155 -0.35 -7.49 -10.96
N ASN A 156 0.28 -8.48 -10.33
CA ASN A 156 -0.06 -9.01 -9.03
C ASN A 156 1.07 -8.66 -8.05
N LEU A 157 0.72 -8.17 -6.86
CA LEU A 157 1.68 -7.99 -5.78
C LEU A 157 2.10 -9.37 -5.25
N ILE A 158 3.38 -9.70 -5.33
CA ILE A 158 3.90 -11.01 -4.89
C ILE A 158 4.92 -10.91 -3.75
N TYR A 159 5.40 -9.71 -3.45
CA TYR A 159 6.26 -9.43 -2.29
C TYR A 159 6.06 -8.00 -1.80
N SER A 160 6.07 -7.79 -0.48
CA SER A 160 6.01 -6.47 0.16
C SER A 160 6.81 -6.50 1.46
N GLU A 161 7.69 -5.51 1.67
CA GLU A 161 8.36 -5.32 2.96
C GLU A 161 8.48 -3.85 3.35
N ILE A 162 8.31 -3.55 4.65
CA ILE A 162 8.51 -2.20 5.18
C ILE A 162 10.01 -1.93 5.28
N LEU A 163 10.44 -0.77 4.76
CA LEU A 163 11.84 -0.39 4.77
C LEU A 163 12.30 0.11 6.15
N PRO A 164 13.59 -0.11 6.51
CA PRO A 164 14.13 0.37 7.77
C PRO A 164 14.16 1.91 7.83
N LYS A 165 14.36 2.45 9.05
CA LYS A 165 14.63 3.88 9.23
C LYS A 165 15.89 4.28 8.46
N ASN A 166 16.02 5.56 8.16
CA ASN A 166 17.23 6.13 7.55
C ASN A 166 17.55 5.56 6.16
N SER A 167 16.51 5.13 5.43
CA SER A 167 16.63 4.55 4.09
C SER A 167 17.03 5.56 3.00
N PHE A 168 16.86 6.86 3.25
CA PHE A 168 17.02 7.92 2.25
C PHE A 168 17.83 9.10 2.78
N TYR A 169 18.42 9.87 1.87
CA TYR A 169 19.10 11.14 2.17
C TYR A 169 18.78 12.20 1.11
N VAL A 170 18.98 13.47 1.48
CA VAL A 170 18.89 14.60 0.55
C VAL A 170 20.27 14.85 -0.06
N PRO A 171 20.46 14.76 -1.39
CA PRO A 171 21.79 14.83 -2.01
C PRO A 171 22.52 16.16 -1.75
N THR A 172 21.79 17.28 -1.71
CA THR A 172 22.38 18.61 -1.51
C THR A 172 22.92 18.85 -0.10
N THR A 173 22.33 18.20 0.91
CA THR A 173 22.69 18.40 2.33
C THR A 173 23.32 17.17 2.97
N GLN A 174 23.30 16.03 2.28
CA GLN A 174 23.70 14.71 2.78
C GLN A 174 22.94 14.29 4.05
N LYS A 175 21.84 14.96 4.38
CA LYS A 175 21.05 14.68 5.57
C LYS A 175 20.15 13.49 5.34
N THR A 176 20.22 12.52 6.24
CA THR A 176 19.32 11.37 6.31
C THR A 176 17.88 11.79 6.61
N VAL A 177 16.91 11.14 5.95
CA VAL A 177 15.48 11.38 6.12
C VAL A 177 14.76 10.07 6.45
N ASP A 178 13.98 10.06 7.53
CA ASP A 178 13.14 8.92 7.92
C ASP A 178 11.77 9.01 7.23
N VAL A 179 11.75 8.72 5.92
CA VAL A 179 10.50 8.54 5.17
C VAL A 179 10.08 7.07 5.29
N LYS A 180 8.87 6.82 5.80
CA LYS A 180 8.31 5.47 5.82
C LYS A 180 7.94 5.05 4.40
N CYS A 181 8.56 3.98 3.94
CA CYS A 181 8.38 3.40 2.61
C CYS A 181 8.27 1.88 2.71
N VAL A 182 7.81 1.29 1.61
CA VAL A 182 7.67 -0.14 1.40
C VAL A 182 8.39 -0.50 0.11
N PHE A 183 9.07 -1.64 0.06
CA PHE A 183 9.56 -2.22 -1.18
C PHE A 183 8.63 -3.32 -1.64
N GLN A 184 8.19 -3.27 -2.90
CA GLN A 184 7.24 -4.21 -3.46
C GLN A 184 7.75 -4.81 -4.76
N ILE A 185 7.52 -6.12 -4.93
CA ILE A 185 7.71 -6.83 -6.20
C ILE A 185 6.33 -7.17 -6.76
N TRP A 186 6.08 -6.64 -7.95
CA TRP A 186 4.87 -6.84 -8.73
C TRP A 186 5.20 -7.72 -9.93
N SER A 187 4.43 -8.77 -10.19
CA SER A 187 4.62 -9.64 -11.35
C SER A 187 3.42 -9.70 -12.26
N LYS A 188 3.69 -9.74 -13.56
CA LYS A 188 2.68 -9.86 -14.60
C LYS A 188 2.06 -11.26 -14.63
N ASN A 189 2.88 -12.28 -14.43
CA ASN A 189 2.50 -13.68 -14.66
C ASN A 189 2.32 -14.47 -13.36
N HIS A 190 2.99 -14.08 -12.28
CA HIS A 190 2.96 -14.81 -11.01
C HIS A 190 2.02 -14.16 -10.01
N LYS A 191 1.47 -14.97 -9.10
CA LYS A 191 0.57 -14.55 -8.02
C LYS A 191 1.06 -15.13 -6.71
N HIS A 192 0.77 -14.44 -5.61
CA HIS A 192 1.00 -14.96 -4.27
C HIS A 192 -0.01 -16.07 -3.98
N GLU A 193 0.41 -17.17 -3.34
CA GLU A 193 -0.47 -18.32 -3.05
C GLU A 193 -1.57 -17.96 -2.04
N ASN A 194 -1.25 -17.07 -1.08
CA ASN A 194 -2.23 -16.54 -0.15
C ASN A 194 -2.82 -15.23 -0.69
N GLU A 195 -4.08 -15.24 -1.10
CA GLU A 195 -4.79 -14.02 -1.48
C GLU A 195 -5.05 -13.16 -0.23
N GLU A 196 -4.54 -11.93 -0.24
CA GLU A 196 -4.89 -10.93 0.76
C GLU A 196 -6.40 -10.63 0.68
N PHE A 197 -7.10 -10.61 1.81
CA PHE A 197 -8.52 -10.26 1.83
C PHE A 197 -8.74 -8.84 1.27
N SER A 198 -9.39 -8.76 0.10
CA SER A 198 -9.74 -7.50 -0.53
C SER A 198 -11.22 -7.19 -0.32
N TRP A 199 -11.51 -6.26 0.61
CA TRP A 199 -12.86 -5.70 0.73
C TRP A 199 -13.33 -5.06 -0.59
N TYR A 200 -12.43 -4.50 -1.40
CA TYR A 200 -12.78 -3.84 -2.65
C TYR A 200 -13.36 -4.82 -3.68
N ASN A 201 -12.77 -6.01 -3.77
CA ASN A 201 -13.23 -7.08 -4.66
C ASN A 201 -14.55 -7.67 -4.14
N ASN A 202 -14.72 -7.75 -2.81
CA ASN A 202 -15.91 -8.30 -2.15
C ASN A 202 -17.00 -7.26 -1.85
N ARG A 203 -16.93 -6.04 -2.41
CA ARG A 203 -17.83 -4.93 -2.05
C ARG A 203 -19.32 -5.20 -2.28
N HIS A 204 -19.65 -6.16 -3.14
CA HIS A 204 -21.03 -6.55 -3.50
C HIS A 204 -21.60 -7.64 -2.59
N LYS A 205 -20.75 -8.37 -1.86
CA LYS A 205 -21.14 -9.38 -0.86
C LYS A 205 -20.30 -9.15 0.38
N GLU A 206 -20.81 -8.30 1.29
CA GLU A 206 -20.06 -7.94 2.50
C GLU A 206 -19.70 -9.21 3.30
N PRO A 207 -18.39 -9.45 3.54
CA PRO A 207 -17.96 -10.66 4.24
C PRO A 207 -18.48 -10.68 5.67
N PHE A 208 -18.83 -11.88 6.17
CA PHE A 208 -19.48 -12.07 7.48
C PHE A 208 -20.80 -11.32 7.65
N GLY A 209 -21.48 -10.95 6.54
CA GLY A 209 -22.73 -10.18 6.58
C GLY A 209 -23.93 -10.88 7.23
N ASP A 210 -23.84 -12.19 7.49
CA ASP A 210 -24.76 -12.97 8.32
C ASP A 210 -24.48 -12.76 9.82
N ILE A 211 -23.24 -12.44 10.20
CA ILE A 211 -22.80 -12.20 11.58
C ILE A 211 -22.86 -10.71 11.94
N LEU A 212 -22.26 -9.84 11.13
CA LEU A 212 -22.17 -8.41 11.41
C LEU A 212 -22.02 -7.53 10.16
N LYS A 213 -22.24 -6.24 10.34
CA LYS A 213 -21.90 -5.17 9.40
C LYS A 213 -20.93 -4.19 10.05
N VAL A 214 -19.96 -3.72 9.26
CA VAL A 214 -18.96 -2.74 9.69
C VAL A 214 -19.23 -1.42 8.98
N TYR A 215 -19.29 -0.31 9.70
CA TYR A 215 -19.47 1.02 9.12
C TYR A 215 -18.32 1.94 9.51
N THR A 216 -17.82 2.76 8.59
CA THR A 216 -16.94 3.88 8.96
C THR A 216 -17.81 4.98 9.56
N VAL A 217 -17.41 5.52 10.70
CA VAL A 217 -18.13 6.58 11.41
C VAL A 217 -17.18 7.75 11.69
N SER A 218 -17.65 8.98 11.48
CA SER A 218 -16.82 10.18 11.71
C SER A 218 -17.69 11.44 11.86
N LEU A 219 -17.26 12.37 12.70
CA LEU A 219 -17.87 13.71 12.79
C LEU A 219 -17.33 14.72 11.76
N ALA A 220 -16.40 14.29 10.89
CA ALA A 220 -15.89 15.16 9.85
C ALA A 220 -17.03 15.64 8.92
N LYS A 221 -17.12 16.96 8.69
CA LYS A 221 -18.22 17.61 7.94
C LYS A 221 -18.50 17.01 6.55
N LYS A 222 -17.51 16.37 5.91
CA LYS A 222 -17.63 15.76 4.58
C LYS A 222 -17.95 14.25 4.60
N ARG A 223 -18.23 13.68 5.78
CA ARG A 223 -18.48 12.24 5.97
C ARG A 223 -19.85 12.01 6.58
N GLU A 224 -20.87 11.96 5.74
CA GLU A 224 -22.25 11.67 6.16
C GLU A 224 -22.51 10.17 6.28
N CYS A 225 -21.83 9.36 5.46
CA CYS A 225 -21.99 7.91 5.45
C CYS A 225 -21.47 7.28 6.76
N GLY A 226 -22.36 7.12 7.73
CA GLY A 226 -22.05 6.53 9.04
C GLY A 226 -22.67 7.27 10.22
N LYS A 227 -23.04 8.56 10.07
CA LYS A 227 -23.58 9.35 11.19
C LYS A 227 -24.87 8.80 11.79
N LYS A 228 -25.70 8.11 11.01
CA LYS A 228 -26.88 7.40 11.53
C LYS A 228 -26.54 6.38 12.62
N TRP A 229 -25.34 5.78 12.55
CA TRP A 229 -24.85 4.84 13.56
C TRP A 229 -24.19 5.52 14.74
N ILE A 230 -24.03 6.85 14.70
CA ILE A 230 -23.58 7.67 15.82
C ILE A 230 -24.79 8.20 16.59
N PHE A 231 -25.74 8.82 15.88
CA PHE A 231 -26.80 9.62 16.49
C PHE A 231 -28.16 8.92 16.57
N ASP A 232 -28.56 8.19 15.53
CA ASP A 232 -29.94 7.72 15.39
C ASP A 232 -30.12 6.28 15.90
N ARG A 233 -29.43 5.35 15.25
CA ARG A 233 -29.58 3.91 15.50
C ARG A 233 -28.69 3.43 16.64
N LYS A 234 -27.52 4.07 16.77
CA LYS A 234 -26.38 3.60 17.57
C LYS A 234 -25.89 2.21 17.13
N ALA A 235 -24.58 2.01 17.15
CA ALA A 235 -23.97 0.70 16.88
C ALA A 235 -23.91 -0.14 18.16
N ASP A 236 -23.69 -1.45 18.04
CA ASP A 236 -23.46 -2.33 19.19
C ASP A 236 -22.19 -1.92 19.94
N PHE A 237 -21.14 -1.57 19.20
CA PHE A 237 -19.94 -0.95 19.75
C PHE A 237 -19.11 -0.27 18.65
N TYR A 238 -18.09 0.48 19.08
CA TYR A 238 -17.20 1.26 18.23
C TYR A 238 -15.74 0.96 18.54
N ILE A 239 -14.90 1.18 17.52
CA ILE A 239 -13.46 1.10 17.64
C ILE A 239 -12.84 2.33 16.96
N SER A 240 -11.91 3.01 17.63
CA SER A 240 -11.26 4.22 17.08
C SER A 240 -10.43 3.89 15.83
N SER A 241 -10.52 4.70 14.78
CA SER A 241 -9.85 4.38 13.50
C SER A 241 -8.35 4.66 13.52
N THR A 242 -7.85 5.34 14.55
CA THR A 242 -6.45 5.77 14.68
C THR A 242 -5.95 5.49 16.10
N PHE A 243 -4.77 4.89 16.22
CA PHE A 243 -4.13 4.63 17.52
C PHE A 243 -2.60 4.65 17.42
N HIS A 244 -1.92 4.77 18.57
CA HIS A 244 -0.45 4.68 18.66
C HIS A 244 -0.02 3.39 19.36
N ASN A 245 -0.55 3.16 20.57
CA ASN A 245 -0.16 2.02 21.42
C ASN A 245 -1.25 0.95 21.48
N LYS A 246 -2.41 1.33 22.03
CA LYS A 246 -3.57 0.45 22.22
C LYS A 246 -4.82 1.03 21.58
N ILE A 247 -5.73 0.13 21.27
CA ILE A 247 -7.07 0.39 20.79
C ILE A 247 -8.05 -0.33 21.72
N SER A 248 -9.27 0.19 21.84
CA SER A 248 -10.27 -0.34 22.76
C SER A 248 -11.63 -0.31 22.08
N ILE A 249 -12.44 -1.31 22.43
CA ILE A 249 -13.87 -1.30 22.14
C ILE A 249 -14.53 -0.31 23.11
N VAL A 250 -15.42 0.53 22.60
CA VAL A 250 -16.22 1.47 23.38
C VAL A 250 -17.68 1.36 22.97
N TYR A 251 -18.60 1.62 23.91
CA TYR A 251 -20.04 1.48 23.68
C TYR A 251 -20.73 2.82 23.39
N SER A 252 -20.06 3.94 23.69
CA SER A 252 -20.47 5.26 23.24
C SER A 252 -19.52 5.81 22.18
N PHE A 253 -20.07 6.46 21.15
CA PHE A 253 -19.25 7.15 20.16
C PHE A 253 -18.47 8.33 20.77
N ASP A 254 -18.92 8.91 21.89
CA ASP A 254 -18.21 10.03 22.52
C ASP A 254 -16.80 9.67 22.98
N GLU A 255 -16.59 8.39 23.31
CA GLU A 255 -15.33 7.79 23.71
C GLU A 255 -14.40 7.47 22.52
N VAL A 256 -14.91 7.56 21.28
CA VAL A 256 -14.11 7.33 20.07
C VAL A 256 -13.11 8.46 19.88
N LYS A 257 -11.82 8.10 19.86
CA LYS A 257 -10.72 9.04 19.70
C LYS A 257 -10.73 9.69 18.32
N TYR A 258 -10.33 10.96 18.28
CA TYR A 258 -10.28 11.78 17.06
C TYR A 258 -11.61 11.89 16.31
N LYS A 259 -12.74 11.53 16.97
CA LYS A 259 -14.08 11.58 16.41
C LYS A 259 -14.19 10.85 15.06
N SER A 260 -13.45 9.75 14.92
CA SER A 260 -13.42 8.89 13.74
C SER A 260 -13.12 7.45 14.14
N GLY A 261 -13.90 6.51 13.62
CA GLY A 261 -13.86 5.11 14.00
C GLY A 261 -14.54 4.18 13.02
N VAL A 262 -14.68 2.94 13.45
CA VAL A 262 -15.57 1.95 12.88
C VAL A 262 -16.66 1.60 13.88
N ALA A 263 -17.89 1.50 13.40
CA ALA A 263 -19.05 1.00 14.12
C ALA A 263 -19.28 -0.44 13.72
N ILE A 264 -19.47 -1.32 14.70
CA ILE A 264 -19.83 -2.73 14.51
C ILE A 264 -21.31 -2.88 14.85
N VAL A 265 -22.06 -3.48 13.94
CA VAL A 265 -23.50 -3.75 14.09
C VAL A 265 -23.74 -5.23 13.84
N PHE A 266 -24.19 -5.98 14.83
CA PHE A 266 -24.52 -7.40 14.65
C PHE A 266 -25.76 -7.57 13.77
N THR A 267 -25.73 -8.60 12.93
CA THR A 267 -26.88 -9.05 12.13
C THR A 267 -27.41 -10.40 12.60
N THR A 268 -26.59 -11.16 13.32
CA THR A 268 -27.01 -12.37 14.01
C THR A 268 -27.62 -12.04 15.36
N GLU A 269 -28.60 -12.84 15.80
CA GLU A 269 -29.13 -12.79 17.16
C GLU A 269 -28.45 -13.78 18.11
N ASN A 270 -27.49 -14.58 17.62
CA ASN A 270 -26.79 -15.57 18.43
C ASN A 270 -25.79 -14.89 19.38
N GLU A 271 -26.12 -14.83 20.67
CA GLU A 271 -25.30 -14.21 21.71
C GLU A 271 -23.91 -14.85 21.88
N THR A 272 -23.78 -16.17 21.67
CA THR A 272 -22.48 -16.85 21.70
C THR A 272 -21.56 -16.33 20.60
N ILE A 273 -22.08 -16.15 19.38
CA ILE A 273 -21.33 -15.58 18.27
C ILE A 273 -21.00 -14.10 18.54
N LYS A 274 -21.96 -13.32 19.06
CA LYS A 274 -21.72 -11.90 19.42
C LYS A 274 -20.57 -11.76 20.42
N ASN A 275 -20.58 -12.56 21.49
CA ASN A 275 -19.54 -12.57 22.52
C ASN A 275 -18.19 -13.04 21.96
N THR A 276 -18.18 -14.07 21.11
CA THR A 276 -16.96 -14.54 20.43
C THR A 276 -16.33 -13.43 19.59
N VAL A 277 -17.12 -12.70 18.79
CA VAL A 277 -16.62 -11.56 17.99
C VAL A 277 -16.03 -10.47 18.88
N LYS A 278 -16.70 -10.10 19.96
CA LYS A 278 -16.20 -9.08 20.91
C LYS A 278 -14.84 -9.52 21.47
N GLN A 279 -14.75 -10.73 21.99
CA GLN A 279 -13.51 -11.27 22.56
C GLN A 279 -12.36 -11.28 21.56
N ILE A 280 -12.61 -11.70 20.31
CA ILE A 280 -11.61 -11.68 19.24
C ILE A 280 -11.11 -10.25 19.03
N LEU A 281 -12.01 -9.28 18.88
CA LEU A 281 -11.63 -7.89 18.58
C LEU A 281 -10.95 -7.18 19.78
N GLU A 282 -11.29 -7.55 21.02
CA GLU A 282 -10.65 -7.03 22.24
C GLU A 282 -9.23 -7.56 22.44
N THR A 283 -9.00 -8.84 22.11
CA THR A 283 -7.71 -9.52 22.34
C THR A 283 -6.75 -9.44 21.15
N THR A 284 -7.24 -8.99 19.99
CA THR A 284 -6.45 -8.85 18.76
C THR A 284 -5.23 -7.94 18.96
N GLU A 285 -4.06 -8.41 18.56
CA GLU A 285 -2.87 -7.56 18.42
C GLU A 285 -2.99 -6.65 17.19
N TRP A 286 -3.67 -5.52 17.35
CA TRP A 286 -4.06 -4.66 16.23
C TRP A 286 -2.90 -4.10 15.39
N LYS A 287 -1.68 -4.03 15.92
CA LYS A 287 -0.51 -3.61 15.15
C LYS A 287 -0.19 -4.58 13.99
N LYS A 288 -0.54 -5.87 14.13
CA LYS A 288 -0.41 -6.88 13.06
C LYS A 288 -1.36 -6.62 11.89
N TYR A 289 -2.54 -6.04 12.17
CA TYR A 289 -3.60 -5.87 11.18
C TYR A 289 -3.71 -4.43 10.65
N ALA A 290 -3.34 -3.44 11.44
CA ALA A 290 -3.50 -2.03 11.12
C ALA A 290 -2.47 -1.55 10.08
N SER A 291 -2.85 -0.53 9.30
CA SER A 291 -1.93 0.11 8.36
C SER A 291 -1.14 1.21 9.07
N LEU A 292 0.19 1.14 9.04
CA LEU A 292 1.07 2.18 9.56
C LEU A 292 1.09 3.39 8.62
N ALA A 293 0.81 4.58 9.16
CA ALA A 293 0.91 5.85 8.45
C ALA A 293 2.30 6.48 8.59
N THR A 294 2.58 7.46 7.74
CA THR A 294 3.85 8.19 7.69
C THR A 294 4.17 8.95 8.99
N ASN A 295 3.14 9.39 9.73
CA ASN A 295 3.28 10.02 11.05
C ASN A 295 3.39 9.00 12.20
N SER A 296 3.69 7.73 11.90
CA SER A 296 3.86 6.64 12.88
C SER A 296 2.60 6.28 13.70
N CYS A 297 1.42 6.73 13.29
CA CYS A 297 0.16 6.24 13.84
C CYS A 297 -0.36 5.04 13.03
N TYR A 298 -1.11 4.17 13.68
CA TYR A 298 -1.77 3.03 13.05
C TYR A 298 -3.21 3.36 12.72
N HIS A 299 -3.66 2.92 11.56
CA HIS A 299 -5.03 3.06 11.12
C HIS A 299 -5.73 1.73 10.91
N ILE A 300 -6.98 1.66 11.36
CA ILE A 300 -7.89 0.57 11.03
C ILE A 300 -9.13 1.08 10.31
N GLY A 301 -9.69 0.23 9.47
CA GLY A 301 -10.96 0.41 8.81
C GLY A 301 -11.64 -0.93 8.59
N LYS A 302 -12.67 -0.95 7.73
CA LYS A 302 -13.46 -2.16 7.44
C LYS A 302 -12.59 -3.37 7.08
N SER A 303 -11.64 -3.18 6.17
CA SER A 303 -10.76 -4.26 5.69
C SER A 303 -10.00 -4.94 6.83
N ASN A 304 -9.54 -4.16 7.81
CA ASN A 304 -8.76 -4.69 8.93
C ASN A 304 -9.66 -5.51 9.88
N ILE A 305 -10.89 -5.04 10.15
CA ILE A 305 -11.88 -5.81 10.92
C ILE A 305 -12.15 -7.15 10.25
N PHE A 306 -12.44 -7.14 8.95
CA PHE A 306 -12.77 -8.37 8.23
C PHE A 306 -11.58 -9.33 8.11
N GLN A 307 -10.35 -8.83 7.97
CA GLN A 307 -9.17 -9.70 7.99
C GLN A 307 -9.03 -10.40 9.36
N VAL A 308 -9.25 -9.70 10.47
CA VAL A 308 -9.23 -10.31 11.81
C VAL A 308 -10.28 -11.42 11.90
N LEU A 309 -11.50 -11.18 11.43
CA LEU A 309 -12.56 -12.20 11.42
C LEU A 309 -12.23 -13.38 10.50
N GLN A 310 -11.61 -13.11 9.34
CA GLN A 310 -11.19 -14.13 8.39
C GLN A 310 -10.10 -15.04 8.95
N ASP A 311 -9.10 -14.47 9.64
CA ASP A 311 -8.02 -15.23 10.28
C ASP A 311 -8.53 -16.05 11.49
N ASN A 312 -9.76 -15.80 11.94
CA ASN A 312 -10.44 -16.53 13.03
C ASN A 312 -11.71 -17.26 12.55
N ALA A 313 -11.87 -17.47 11.24
CA ALA A 313 -13.13 -17.96 10.65
C ALA A 313 -13.53 -19.36 11.14
N ASP A 314 -12.55 -20.22 11.43
CA ASP A 314 -12.77 -21.59 11.88
C ASP A 314 -13.54 -21.66 13.21
N ILE A 315 -13.37 -20.65 14.07
CA ILE A 315 -14.07 -20.55 15.36
C ILE A 315 -15.59 -20.44 15.15
N PHE A 316 -16.01 -19.66 14.15
CA PHE A 316 -17.43 -19.49 13.83
C PHE A 316 -18.03 -20.74 13.18
N THR A 317 -17.23 -21.49 12.42
CA THR A 317 -17.66 -22.72 11.73
C THR A 317 -17.89 -23.85 12.73
N ASN A 318 -16.97 -24.03 13.68
CA ASN A 318 -17.08 -25.05 14.73
C ASN A 318 -18.27 -24.80 15.67
N GLN A 319 -18.58 -23.54 15.96
CA GLN A 319 -19.75 -23.19 16.78
C GLN A 319 -21.08 -23.40 16.05
N LYS A 320 -21.14 -23.21 14.72
CA LYS A 320 -22.34 -23.53 13.92
C LYS A 320 -22.63 -25.04 13.90
N GLN A 321 -21.58 -25.88 13.91
CA GLN A 321 -21.73 -27.34 13.94
C GLN A 321 -22.17 -27.88 15.31
N GLN A 322 -21.71 -27.28 16.43
CA GLN A 322 -22.14 -27.68 17.78
C GLN A 322 -23.61 -27.38 18.09
N ILE A 323 -24.28 -26.54 17.30
CA ILE A 323 -25.71 -26.20 17.49
C ILE A 323 -26.61 -27.16 16.68
N LEU A 324 -26.04 -27.94 15.75
CA LEU A 324 -26.75 -28.89 14.89
C LEU A 324 -26.67 -30.35 15.38
N CYS A 325 -26.01 -30.60 16.51
CA CYS A 325 -25.94 -31.89 17.21
C CYS A 325 -26.65 -31.78 18.56
#